data_AF-A0A968N4R9-F1
#
_entry.id   AF-A0A968N4R9-F1
#
_cell.length_a   1.000
_cell.length_b   1.000
_cell.length_c   1.000
_cell.angle_alpha   90.00
_cell.angle_beta   90.00
_cell.angle_gamma   90.00
#
_symmetry.space_group_name_H-M   'P 1'
#
loop_
_entity.id
_entity.type
_entity.pdbx_description
1 polymer ?
#
loop_
_entity_poly.entity_id
_entity_poly.type
_entity_poly.pdbx_seq_one_letter_code
_entity_poly.pdbx_strand_id
1 'polypeptide(L)'
;MTKLTPTQRYYYYLVAAERTGIHQPILAALYAVQRTPDLADGETGLGMLPTASVPLMALDTFVEQVQYAANTVRTLTDGLIEQGWRGNDLWEVERDRYSDSFLKLLADGYVPVVGDTATARLRACDRDRLEQAYESELTAEYDTTLASRNLARLDNDLLALVEQVPEYFISLAHQREALLELVRLWRQLDTREAAIASLSNGADLSEEALDRQLVQFAARVSPNYSGYPHQREALLRLVQLWRELDARTTAITSLAANNSADRGLKILDPVLTAFAQRVPNYYEGKGTQRNALTETFRVWRNLDSRRTAVAQLGIDPAQLAAGSGDRQTLQRLASQLDRELLGFIRRVPSAYAEVEHQREALIRLVQLWRELPTRERAIESLRADLRRLEEQRQNQKPVPIVAPKPPARWTTRNIQLSAPIIPNGNFTWAEATKGGTRMPPNQATVDAIVRIAKLAQRARDQIGQPFIITSWYRPPQINRAVGGVSNSRHIVGDAIDFVCENLSGNQLYWALDPWWPGGLGRYLKFPNLCHIDARNYRARWRN
;
A
#
# COMPACT_ATOMS: atom_id res chain seq x y z
N MET A 1 -6.29 12.44 29.78
CA MET A 1 -5.88 11.75 28.53
C MET A 1 -6.19 12.68 27.37
N THR A 2 -5.35 12.73 26.32
CA THR A 2 -5.61 13.58 25.15
C THR A 2 -6.67 12.93 24.27
N LYS A 3 -7.73 13.68 23.96
CA LYS A 3 -8.78 13.21 23.07
C LYS A 3 -8.24 12.84 21.69
N LEU A 4 -8.78 11.78 21.09
CA LEU A 4 -8.48 11.35 19.72
C LEU A 4 -8.83 12.48 18.75
N THR A 5 -7.95 12.68 17.76
CA THR A 5 -8.23 13.58 16.64
C THR A 5 -9.27 12.94 15.70
N PRO A 6 -9.99 13.74 14.88
CA PRO A 6 -10.91 13.20 13.87
C PRO A 6 -10.26 12.14 12.98
N THR A 7 -9.02 12.37 12.51
CA THR A 7 -8.25 11.41 11.70
C THR A 7 -7.97 10.10 12.43
N GLN A 8 -7.70 10.14 13.74
CA GLN A 8 -7.48 8.93 14.53
C GLN A 8 -8.77 8.13 14.71
N ARG A 9 -9.91 8.81 14.91
CA ARG A 9 -11.22 8.13 14.98
C ARG A 9 -11.58 7.49 13.65
N TYR A 10 -11.39 8.23 12.54
CA TYR A 10 -11.59 7.74 11.19
C TYR A 10 -10.83 6.44 10.91
N TYR A 11 -9.55 6.37 11.32
CA TYR A 11 -8.76 5.13 11.20
C TYR A 11 -9.42 3.93 11.89
N TYR A 12 -9.94 4.10 13.11
CA TYR A 12 -10.61 3.00 13.82
C TYR A 12 -11.92 2.59 13.14
N TYR A 13 -12.68 3.54 12.61
CA TYR A 13 -13.87 3.24 11.82
C TYR A 13 -13.51 2.42 10.58
N LEU A 14 -12.49 2.83 9.84
CA LEU A 14 -12.02 2.15 8.64
C LEU A 14 -11.61 0.71 8.93
N VAL A 15 -10.76 0.49 9.93
CA VAL A 15 -10.30 -0.86 10.30
C VAL A 15 -11.46 -1.76 10.71
N ALA A 16 -12.42 -1.24 11.49
CA ALA A 16 -13.57 -2.02 11.92
C ALA A 16 -14.53 -2.33 10.77
N ALA A 17 -14.75 -1.37 9.87
CA ALA A 17 -15.58 -1.51 8.69
C ALA A 17 -14.98 -2.52 7.70
N GLU A 18 -13.68 -2.40 7.39
CA GLU A 18 -12.95 -3.36 6.56
C GLU A 18 -12.99 -4.77 7.15
N ARG A 19 -12.93 -4.93 8.48
CA ARG A 19 -13.06 -6.24 9.13
C ARG A 19 -14.47 -6.80 8.98
N THR A 20 -15.50 -5.99 9.13
CA THR A 20 -16.89 -6.48 9.23
C THR A 20 -17.66 -6.46 7.91
N GLY A 21 -17.12 -5.82 6.86
CA GLY A 21 -17.80 -5.70 5.57
C GLY A 21 -18.99 -4.75 5.62
N ILE A 22 -18.94 -3.71 6.47
CA ILE A 22 -19.97 -2.67 6.55
C ILE A 22 -19.45 -1.37 5.92
N HIS A 23 -20.35 -0.48 5.53
CA HIS A 23 -19.95 0.81 5.01
C HIS A 23 -19.47 1.74 6.14
N GLN A 24 -18.18 2.09 6.15
CA GLN A 24 -17.52 2.84 7.22
C GLN A 24 -18.28 4.06 7.75
N PRO A 25 -18.89 4.93 6.93
CA PRO A 25 -19.44 6.19 7.42
C PRO A 25 -20.61 6.01 8.40
N ILE A 26 -21.23 4.81 8.46
CA ILE A 26 -22.26 4.51 9.47
C ILE A 26 -21.71 4.57 10.91
N LEU A 27 -20.44 4.21 11.12
CA LEU A 27 -19.79 4.25 12.44
C LEU A 27 -19.49 5.70 12.87
N ALA A 28 -19.09 6.54 11.92
CA ALA A 28 -18.89 7.96 12.15
C ALA A 28 -20.22 8.65 12.47
N ALA A 29 -21.30 8.30 11.74
CA ALA A 29 -22.64 8.81 12.00
C ALA A 29 -23.16 8.40 13.39
N LEU A 30 -23.02 7.12 13.77
CA LEU A 30 -23.37 6.65 15.12
C LEU A 30 -22.61 7.42 16.20
N TYR A 31 -21.30 7.63 16.03
CA TYR A 31 -20.51 8.43 16.96
C TYR A 31 -21.02 9.88 17.06
N ALA A 32 -21.27 10.52 15.92
CA ALA A 32 -21.71 11.91 15.85
C ALA A 32 -23.03 12.16 16.59
N VAL A 33 -23.96 11.21 16.51
CA VAL A 33 -25.28 11.33 17.15
C VAL A 33 -25.28 10.88 18.62
N GLN A 34 -24.57 9.78 18.93
CA GLN A 34 -24.66 9.17 20.26
C GLN A 34 -23.80 9.88 21.30
N ARG A 35 -22.50 10.05 21.03
CA ARG A 35 -21.49 10.64 21.94
C ARG A 35 -21.62 10.15 23.39
N THR A 36 -21.87 8.87 23.59
CA THR A 36 -22.15 8.24 24.89
C THR A 36 -21.86 6.74 24.80
N PRO A 37 -21.51 6.05 25.90
CA PRO A 37 -21.19 6.57 27.23
C PRO A 37 -19.90 7.41 27.26
N ASP A 38 -19.64 8.08 28.38
CA ASP A 38 -18.27 8.56 28.67
C ASP A 38 -17.39 7.35 28.97
N LEU A 39 -16.17 7.35 28.42
CA LEU A 39 -15.27 6.20 28.42
C LEU A 39 -14.05 6.44 29.32
N ALA A 40 -13.46 5.37 29.85
CA ALA A 40 -12.27 5.46 30.70
C ALA A 40 -11.04 6.08 30.01
N ASP A 41 -10.97 6.02 28.67
CA ASP A 41 -9.91 6.67 27.88
C ASP A 41 -10.12 8.19 27.67
N GLY A 42 -11.21 8.75 28.20
CA GLY A 42 -11.58 10.17 28.08
C GLY A 42 -12.31 10.53 26.78
N GLU A 43 -12.64 9.53 25.96
CA GLU A 43 -13.52 9.67 24.81
C GLU A 43 -15.00 9.49 25.19
N THR A 44 -15.84 9.57 24.16
CA THR A 44 -17.27 9.23 24.22
C THR A 44 -17.53 8.07 23.27
N GLY A 45 -18.51 7.23 23.57
CA GLY A 45 -18.83 6.03 22.81
C GLY A 45 -19.78 6.25 21.63
N LEU A 46 -20.09 5.13 20.96
CA LEU A 46 -20.99 5.02 19.81
C LEU A 46 -22.40 4.54 20.23
N GLY A 47 -22.75 4.69 21.51
CA GLY A 47 -24.02 4.23 22.06
C GLY A 47 -24.06 2.75 22.44
N MET A 48 -22.90 2.06 22.48
CA MET A 48 -22.85 0.65 22.89
C MET A 48 -22.91 0.53 24.42
N LEU A 49 -23.78 -0.35 24.88
CA LEU A 49 -24.08 -0.61 26.29
C LEU A 49 -23.83 -2.08 26.63
N PRO A 50 -23.38 -2.37 27.87
CA PRO A 50 -23.10 -3.73 28.31
C PRO A 50 -24.35 -4.62 28.29
N THR A 51 -24.12 -5.91 28.20
CA THR A 51 -25.14 -6.96 28.25
C THR A 51 -24.76 -7.98 29.32
N ALA A 52 -25.57 -9.02 29.52
CA ALA A 52 -25.20 -10.13 30.41
C ALA A 52 -23.92 -10.85 29.95
N SER A 53 -23.66 -10.87 28.63
CA SER A 53 -22.53 -11.57 28.01
C SER A 53 -21.34 -10.65 27.70
N VAL A 54 -21.56 -9.33 27.66
CA VAL A 54 -20.52 -8.33 27.36
C VAL A 54 -20.40 -7.35 28.54
N PRO A 55 -19.35 -7.46 29.38
CA PRO A 55 -19.18 -6.60 30.54
C PRO A 55 -18.79 -5.18 30.12
N LEU A 56 -19.01 -4.20 31.01
CA LEU A 56 -18.66 -2.79 30.77
C LEU A 56 -17.20 -2.60 30.35
N MET A 57 -16.27 -3.33 31.00
CA MET A 57 -14.83 -3.23 30.71
C MET A 57 -14.45 -3.63 29.28
N ALA A 58 -15.32 -4.35 28.56
CA ALA A 58 -15.12 -4.71 27.16
C ALA A 58 -15.62 -3.64 26.19
N LEU A 59 -16.16 -2.52 26.71
CA LEU A 59 -16.79 -1.42 25.97
C LEU A 59 -16.29 -0.05 26.46
N ASP A 60 -15.25 0.00 27.28
CA ASP A 60 -14.85 1.18 28.06
C ASP A 60 -13.75 2.01 27.38
N THR A 61 -13.43 1.68 26.13
CA THR A 61 -12.57 2.47 25.25
C THR A 61 -13.23 2.75 23.92
N PHE A 62 -12.79 3.81 23.24
CA PHE A 62 -13.34 4.21 21.95
C PHE A 62 -13.19 3.10 20.90
N VAL A 63 -12.06 2.40 20.91
CA VAL A 63 -11.78 1.30 19.97
C VAL A 63 -12.75 0.15 20.16
N GLU A 64 -13.03 -0.22 21.41
CA GLU A 64 -14.01 -1.26 21.75
C GLU A 64 -15.42 -0.85 21.34
N GLN A 65 -15.83 0.39 21.63
CA GLN A 65 -17.13 0.92 21.17
C GLN A 65 -17.28 0.80 19.65
N VAL A 66 -16.24 1.14 18.88
CA VAL A 66 -16.23 1.02 17.42
C VAL A 66 -16.32 -0.44 16.97
N GLN A 67 -15.56 -1.35 17.58
CA GLN A 67 -15.57 -2.78 17.24
C GLN A 67 -16.95 -3.42 17.45
N TYR A 68 -17.58 -3.15 18.61
CA TYR A 68 -18.90 -3.68 18.93
C TYR A 68 -20.01 -3.02 18.11
N ALA A 69 -19.90 -1.72 17.81
CA ALA A 69 -20.84 -1.06 16.89
C ALA A 69 -20.77 -1.70 15.49
N ALA A 70 -19.57 -1.97 14.98
CA ALA A 70 -19.39 -2.62 13.68
C ALA A 70 -19.98 -4.04 13.65
N ASN A 71 -19.71 -4.84 14.69
CA ASN A 71 -20.34 -6.17 14.84
C ASN A 71 -21.86 -6.05 14.87
N THR A 72 -22.39 -5.07 15.59
CA THR A 72 -23.84 -4.86 15.73
C THR A 72 -24.51 -4.50 14.40
N VAL A 73 -23.89 -3.61 13.61
CA VAL A 73 -24.40 -3.26 12.27
C VAL A 73 -24.39 -4.49 11.35
N ARG A 74 -23.31 -5.29 11.38
CA ARG A 74 -23.24 -6.56 10.62
C ARG A 74 -24.35 -7.52 11.05
N THR A 75 -24.46 -7.83 12.34
CA THR A 75 -25.45 -8.77 12.87
C THR A 75 -26.89 -8.31 12.63
N LEU A 76 -27.18 -7.01 12.73
CA LEU A 76 -28.49 -6.46 12.35
C LEU A 76 -28.77 -6.69 10.85
N THR A 77 -27.78 -6.43 9.99
CA THR A 77 -27.90 -6.68 8.55
C THR A 77 -28.20 -8.15 8.28
N ASP A 78 -27.47 -9.06 8.93
CA ASP A 78 -27.65 -10.51 8.78
C ASP A 78 -29.03 -10.98 9.23
N GLY A 79 -29.48 -10.52 10.40
CA GLY A 79 -30.80 -10.84 10.91
C GLY A 79 -31.93 -10.38 9.99
N LEU A 80 -31.76 -9.25 9.29
CA LEU A 80 -32.73 -8.78 8.31
C LEU A 80 -32.70 -9.63 7.03
N ILE A 81 -31.52 -10.05 6.57
CA ILE A 81 -31.39 -10.99 5.44
C ILE A 81 -32.08 -12.33 5.76
N GLU A 82 -31.88 -12.86 6.96
CA GLU A 82 -32.55 -14.09 7.42
C GLU A 82 -34.08 -13.93 7.50
N GLN A 83 -34.57 -12.71 7.76
CA GLN A 83 -35.99 -12.36 7.72
C GLN A 83 -36.53 -12.13 6.29
N GLY A 84 -35.69 -12.30 5.26
CA GLY A 84 -36.08 -12.21 3.85
C GLY A 84 -35.89 -10.84 3.22
N TRP A 85 -35.18 -9.91 3.86
CA TRP A 85 -34.84 -8.63 3.26
C TRP A 85 -33.90 -8.83 2.07
N ARG A 86 -34.18 -8.12 0.97
CA ARG A 86 -33.38 -8.14 -0.24
C ARG A 86 -32.32 -7.04 -0.20
N GLY A 87 -31.34 -7.12 -1.09
CA GLY A 87 -30.27 -6.13 -1.20
C GLY A 87 -30.76 -4.68 -1.29
N ASN A 88 -31.79 -4.43 -2.09
CA ASN A 88 -32.37 -3.09 -2.28
C ASN A 88 -33.21 -2.61 -1.08
N ASP A 89 -33.61 -3.52 -0.19
CA ASP A 89 -34.28 -3.13 1.06
C ASP A 89 -33.24 -2.59 2.07
N LEU A 90 -31.98 -3.03 1.95
CA LEU A 90 -30.88 -2.68 2.85
C LEU A 90 -29.99 -1.54 2.32
N TRP A 91 -29.94 -1.35 1.00
CA TRP A 91 -28.97 -0.49 0.34
C TRP A 91 -29.55 0.30 -0.83
N GLU A 92 -29.21 1.59 -0.89
CA GLU A 92 -29.56 2.50 -1.98
C GLU A 92 -28.36 2.68 -2.91
N VAL A 93 -28.34 1.94 -4.02
CA VAL A 93 -27.20 1.91 -4.97
C VAL A 93 -26.89 3.30 -5.53
N GLU A 94 -27.91 4.08 -5.87
CA GLU A 94 -27.75 5.42 -6.47
C GLU A 94 -27.07 6.43 -5.53
N ARG A 95 -27.16 6.19 -4.22
CA ARG A 95 -26.61 7.05 -3.16
C ARG A 95 -25.42 6.40 -2.43
N ASP A 96 -25.07 5.17 -2.83
CA ASP A 96 -24.04 4.33 -2.23
C ASP A 96 -24.07 4.34 -0.68
N ARG A 97 -25.24 4.03 -0.13
CA ARG A 97 -25.47 4.06 1.31
C ARG A 97 -26.51 3.05 1.76
N TYR A 98 -26.55 2.78 3.06
CA TYR A 98 -27.67 2.04 3.67
C TYR A 98 -29.00 2.77 3.42
N SER A 99 -30.06 1.99 3.24
CA SER A 99 -31.41 2.51 2.98
C SER A 99 -32.02 3.24 4.16
N ASP A 100 -32.98 4.12 3.90
CA ASP A 100 -33.77 4.79 4.96
C ASP A 100 -34.44 3.79 5.93
N SER A 101 -34.95 2.69 5.41
CA SER A 101 -35.57 1.62 6.19
C SER A 101 -34.56 0.96 7.14
N PHE A 102 -33.35 0.71 6.67
CA PHE A 102 -32.28 0.16 7.50
C PHE A 102 -31.83 1.17 8.57
N LEU A 103 -31.63 2.45 8.18
CA LEU A 103 -31.23 3.50 9.12
C LEU A 103 -32.26 3.71 10.23
N LYS A 104 -33.56 3.60 9.90
CA LYS A 104 -34.63 3.62 10.90
C LYS A 104 -34.49 2.49 11.91
N LEU A 105 -34.30 1.26 11.45
CA LEU A 105 -34.14 0.10 12.34
C LEU A 105 -32.88 0.22 13.21
N LEU A 106 -31.79 0.74 12.66
CA LEU A 106 -30.57 0.99 13.42
C LEU A 106 -30.78 2.08 14.49
N ALA A 107 -31.53 3.14 14.17
CA ALA A 107 -31.85 4.23 15.09
C ALA A 107 -32.78 3.79 16.23
N ASP A 108 -33.66 2.80 16.02
CA ASP A 108 -34.49 2.19 17.07
C ASP A 108 -33.64 1.43 18.13
N GLY A 109 -32.34 1.25 17.85
CA GLY A 109 -31.39 0.54 18.69
C GLY A 109 -31.38 -0.96 18.42
N TYR A 110 -30.52 -1.68 19.14
CA TYR A 110 -30.36 -3.12 18.96
C TYR A 110 -30.18 -3.82 20.31
N VAL A 111 -30.87 -4.94 20.50
CA VAL A 111 -30.72 -5.80 21.67
C VAL A 111 -30.25 -7.16 21.17
N PRO A 112 -29.04 -7.60 21.55
CA PRO A 112 -28.52 -8.88 21.08
C PRO A 112 -29.22 -10.06 21.73
N VAL A 113 -29.17 -11.21 21.05
CA VAL A 113 -29.65 -12.47 21.59
C VAL A 113 -28.84 -12.87 22.83
N VAL A 114 -29.50 -13.55 23.77
CA VAL A 114 -28.86 -14.00 25.01
C VAL A 114 -27.69 -14.93 24.68
N GLY A 115 -26.51 -14.65 25.25
CA GLY A 115 -25.31 -15.45 25.02
C GLY A 115 -24.37 -14.90 23.94
N ASP A 116 -24.79 -13.92 23.14
CA ASP A 116 -23.92 -13.27 22.16
C ASP A 116 -22.82 -12.45 22.85
N THR A 117 -21.57 -12.82 22.60
CA THR A 117 -20.37 -12.15 23.13
C THR A 117 -19.72 -11.21 22.12
N ALA A 118 -20.13 -11.25 20.85
CA ALA A 118 -19.58 -10.45 19.77
C ALA A 118 -20.33 -9.13 19.57
N THR A 119 -21.62 -9.07 19.96
CA THR A 119 -22.41 -7.85 19.88
C THR A 119 -22.81 -7.32 21.25
N ALA A 120 -23.04 -6.01 21.33
CA ALA A 120 -23.47 -5.32 22.53
C ALA A 120 -24.81 -4.62 22.27
N ARG A 121 -25.48 -4.13 23.31
CA ARG A 121 -26.73 -3.40 23.14
C ARG A 121 -26.43 -2.04 22.51
N LEU A 122 -27.06 -1.72 21.39
CA LEU A 122 -27.04 -0.37 20.82
C LEU A 122 -28.19 0.45 21.40
N ARG A 123 -27.89 1.62 21.94
CA ARG A 123 -28.90 2.58 22.40
C ARG A 123 -29.67 3.16 21.20
N ALA A 124 -30.98 3.34 21.36
CA ALA A 124 -31.77 4.11 20.39
C ALA A 124 -31.28 5.55 20.27
N CYS A 125 -31.36 6.14 19.08
CA CYS A 125 -31.02 7.53 18.81
C CYS A 125 -32.04 8.22 17.90
N ASP A 126 -31.87 9.52 17.71
CA ASP A 126 -32.69 10.31 16.81
C ASP A 126 -32.37 9.93 15.35
N ARG A 127 -33.39 9.43 14.64
CA ARG A 127 -33.27 8.96 13.26
C ARG A 127 -32.82 10.06 12.32
N ASP A 128 -33.47 11.21 12.35
CA ASP A 128 -33.20 12.30 11.39
C ASP A 128 -31.77 12.81 11.55
N ARG A 129 -31.28 12.86 12.80
CA ARG A 129 -29.89 13.20 13.09
C ARG A 129 -28.90 12.13 12.63
N LEU A 130 -29.25 10.85 12.70
CA LEU A 130 -28.41 9.75 12.20
C LEU A 130 -28.29 9.81 10.68
N GLU A 131 -29.40 10.02 9.99
CA GLU A 131 -29.46 10.16 8.54
C GLU A 131 -28.62 11.37 8.07
N GLN A 132 -28.83 12.55 8.68
CA GLN A 132 -28.05 13.76 8.37
C GLN A 132 -26.55 13.58 8.64
N ALA A 133 -26.19 12.93 9.76
CA ALA A 133 -24.79 12.66 10.06
C ALA A 133 -24.15 11.73 9.03
N TYR A 134 -24.87 10.69 8.60
CA TYR A 134 -24.39 9.76 7.59
C TYR A 134 -24.21 10.43 6.23
N GLU A 135 -25.17 11.25 5.79
CA GLU A 135 -25.06 12.03 4.55
C GLU A 135 -23.91 13.04 4.56
N SER A 136 -23.66 13.66 5.71
CA SER A 136 -22.53 14.58 5.88
C SER A 136 -21.19 13.87 5.69
N GLU A 137 -21.06 12.64 6.19
CA GLU A 137 -19.84 11.85 6.02
C GLU A 137 -19.65 11.41 4.56
N LEU A 138 -20.73 10.98 3.89
CA LEU A 138 -20.69 10.64 2.46
C LEU A 138 -20.25 11.83 1.61
N THR A 139 -20.75 13.03 1.91
CA THR A 139 -20.37 14.26 1.20
C THR A 139 -18.90 14.63 1.43
N ALA A 140 -18.34 14.31 2.60
CA ALA A 140 -16.93 14.55 2.90
C ALA A 140 -16.01 13.51 2.21
N GLU A 141 -16.47 12.26 2.07
CA GLU A 141 -15.75 11.17 1.40
C GLU A 141 -15.78 11.32 -0.13
N TYR A 142 -16.93 11.69 -0.68
CA TYR A 142 -17.14 11.94 -2.08
C TYR A 142 -16.94 13.43 -2.39
N ASP A 143 -15.71 13.82 -2.74
CA ASP A 143 -15.47 15.10 -3.40
C ASP A 143 -16.47 15.25 -4.58
N THR A 144 -16.82 16.49 -4.92
CA THR A 144 -17.77 16.90 -5.98
C THR A 144 -17.61 16.14 -7.31
N THR A 145 -16.42 15.61 -7.58
CA THR A 145 -16.10 14.77 -8.75
C THR A 145 -16.74 13.37 -8.74
N LEU A 146 -16.93 12.74 -7.57
CA LEU A 146 -17.63 11.45 -7.44
C LEU A 146 -19.14 11.60 -7.41
N ALA A 147 -19.66 12.70 -6.86
CA ALA A 147 -21.10 13.02 -6.87
C ALA A 147 -21.69 13.14 -8.29
N SER A 148 -20.84 13.40 -9.30
CA SER A 148 -21.23 13.44 -10.72
C SER A 148 -21.29 12.07 -11.41
N ARG A 149 -20.90 10.98 -10.73
CA ARG A 149 -20.80 9.65 -11.33
C ARG A 149 -22.08 8.86 -11.12
N ASN A 150 -22.43 8.07 -12.14
CA ASN A 150 -23.60 7.20 -12.08
C ASN A 150 -23.32 5.95 -11.24
N LEU A 151 -23.49 6.07 -9.92
CA LEU A 151 -23.34 4.97 -8.96
C LEU A 151 -24.33 3.82 -9.22
N ALA A 152 -25.42 4.05 -9.97
CA ALA A 152 -26.34 2.99 -10.38
C ALA A 152 -25.68 1.90 -11.24
N ARG A 153 -24.50 2.17 -11.82
CA ARG A 153 -23.71 1.18 -12.56
C ARG A 153 -22.68 0.43 -11.72
N LEU A 154 -22.45 0.84 -10.47
CA LEU A 154 -21.35 0.33 -9.65
C LEU A 154 -21.38 -1.20 -9.52
N ASP A 155 -22.55 -1.76 -9.18
CA ASP A 155 -22.73 -3.21 -9.06
C ASP A 155 -22.37 -3.93 -10.37
N ASN A 156 -22.82 -3.41 -11.52
CA ASN A 156 -22.50 -4.00 -12.82
C ASN A 156 -21.00 -3.95 -13.14
N ASP A 157 -20.34 -2.84 -12.80
CA ASP A 157 -18.90 -2.68 -13.05
C ASP A 157 -18.07 -3.57 -12.10
N LEU A 158 -18.52 -3.78 -10.85
CA LEU A 158 -17.91 -4.73 -9.91
C LEU A 158 -18.04 -6.17 -10.42
N LEU A 159 -19.23 -6.54 -10.90
CA LEU A 159 -19.50 -7.87 -11.44
C LEU A 159 -18.70 -8.15 -12.72
N ALA A 160 -18.63 -7.18 -13.63
CA ALA A 160 -17.83 -7.30 -14.85
C ALA A 160 -16.34 -7.58 -14.55
N LEU A 161 -15.80 -6.98 -13.48
CA LEU A 161 -14.42 -7.22 -13.06
C LEU A 161 -14.24 -8.63 -12.49
N VAL A 162 -15.08 -9.06 -11.54
CA VAL A 162 -14.91 -10.36 -10.87
C VAL A 162 -15.14 -11.54 -11.81
N GLU A 163 -15.96 -11.38 -12.84
CA GLU A 163 -16.15 -12.40 -13.90
C GLU A 163 -14.88 -12.66 -14.72
N GLN A 164 -14.02 -11.66 -14.87
CA GLN A 164 -12.75 -11.75 -15.59
C GLN A 164 -11.58 -12.20 -14.71
N VAL A 165 -11.72 -12.15 -13.38
CA VAL A 165 -10.66 -12.53 -12.44
C VAL A 165 -10.05 -13.92 -12.73
N PRO A 166 -10.84 -14.99 -13.01
CA PRO A 166 -10.28 -16.30 -13.30
C PRO A 166 -9.31 -16.33 -14.49
N GLU A 167 -9.51 -15.45 -15.49
CA GLU A 167 -8.66 -15.35 -16.68
C GLU A 167 -7.34 -14.62 -16.39
N TYR A 168 -7.39 -13.58 -15.54
CA TYR A 168 -6.26 -12.67 -15.31
C TYR A 168 -5.50 -12.92 -13.99
N PHE A 169 -5.91 -13.92 -13.22
CA PHE A 169 -5.19 -14.36 -12.04
C PHE A 169 -3.86 -15.04 -12.43
N ILE A 170 -2.75 -14.49 -11.97
CA ILE A 170 -1.39 -14.96 -12.27
C ILE A 170 -0.57 -15.24 -11.00
N SER A 171 -1.26 -15.50 -9.88
CA SER A 171 -0.70 -15.85 -8.57
C SER A 171 0.25 -14.79 -8.01
N LEU A 172 -0.08 -13.51 -8.21
CA LEU A 172 0.60 -12.43 -7.52
C LEU A 172 0.09 -12.31 -6.08
N ALA A 173 0.96 -11.85 -5.19
CA ALA A 173 0.67 -11.76 -3.77
C ALA A 173 -0.57 -10.92 -3.47
N HIS A 174 -0.67 -9.75 -4.10
CA HIS A 174 -1.79 -8.83 -3.93
C HIS A 174 -3.08 -9.38 -4.57
N GLN A 175 -2.99 -10.14 -5.67
CA GLN A 175 -4.15 -10.83 -6.25
C GLN A 175 -4.69 -11.90 -5.32
N ARG A 176 -3.80 -12.71 -4.72
CA ARG A 176 -4.18 -13.73 -3.74
C ARG A 176 -4.85 -13.10 -2.53
N GLU A 177 -4.27 -12.04 -1.99
CA GLU A 177 -4.85 -11.32 -0.85
C GLU A 177 -6.20 -10.69 -1.22
N ALA A 178 -6.34 -10.16 -2.44
CA ALA A 178 -7.61 -9.64 -2.93
C ALA A 178 -8.71 -10.71 -2.94
N LEU A 179 -8.40 -11.94 -3.41
CA LEU A 179 -9.37 -13.05 -3.39
C LEU A 179 -9.63 -13.60 -1.99
N LEU A 180 -8.62 -13.58 -1.10
CA LEU A 180 -8.81 -13.98 0.30
C LEU A 180 -9.74 -13.01 1.02
N GLU A 181 -9.56 -11.71 0.85
CA GLU A 181 -10.42 -10.68 1.43
C GLU A 181 -11.83 -10.72 0.82
N LEU A 182 -11.94 -11.01 -0.48
CA LEU A 182 -13.23 -11.29 -1.12
C LEU A 182 -13.95 -12.45 -0.42
N VAL A 183 -13.29 -13.60 -0.22
CA VAL A 183 -13.87 -14.75 0.49
C VAL A 183 -14.23 -14.39 1.92
N ARG A 184 -13.31 -13.71 2.63
CA ARG A 184 -13.47 -13.34 4.04
C ARG A 184 -14.72 -12.49 4.23
N LEU A 185 -14.86 -11.43 3.45
CA LEU A 185 -16.00 -10.51 3.55
C LEU A 185 -17.28 -11.13 3.02
N TRP A 186 -17.22 -11.87 1.90
CA TRP A 186 -18.38 -12.54 1.32
C TRP A 186 -18.97 -13.60 2.26
N ARG A 187 -18.13 -14.29 3.03
CA ARG A 187 -18.53 -15.27 4.05
C ARG A 187 -18.63 -14.66 5.45
N GLN A 188 -18.43 -13.35 5.58
CA GLN A 188 -18.56 -12.59 6.82
C GLN A 188 -17.65 -13.06 7.96
N LEU A 189 -16.43 -13.47 7.61
CA LEU A 189 -15.42 -14.01 8.52
C LEU A 189 -14.55 -12.89 9.10
N ASP A 190 -14.14 -13.03 10.36
CA ASP A 190 -13.36 -12.00 11.04
C ASP A 190 -11.86 -12.06 10.75
N THR A 191 -11.35 -13.21 10.28
CA THR A 191 -9.91 -13.42 10.09
C THR A 191 -9.57 -14.05 8.74
N ARG A 192 -8.34 -13.82 8.32
CA ARG A 192 -7.74 -14.43 7.13
C ARG A 192 -7.67 -15.94 7.26
N GLU A 193 -7.32 -16.44 8.43
CA GLU A 193 -7.22 -17.87 8.73
C GLU A 193 -8.58 -18.56 8.60
N ALA A 194 -9.64 -17.90 9.06
CA ALA A 194 -11.01 -18.40 8.88
C ALA A 194 -11.40 -18.46 7.39
N ALA A 195 -11.01 -17.47 6.59
CA ALA A 195 -11.25 -17.48 5.15
C ALA A 195 -10.55 -18.67 4.48
N ILE A 196 -9.27 -18.92 4.81
CA ILE A 196 -8.52 -20.07 4.30
C ILE A 196 -9.19 -21.38 4.74
N ALA A 197 -9.48 -21.53 6.04
CA ALA A 197 -10.11 -22.73 6.60
C ALA A 197 -11.46 -23.03 5.95
N SER A 198 -12.22 -21.98 5.60
CA SER A 198 -13.52 -22.11 4.92
C SER A 198 -13.41 -22.63 3.48
N LEU A 199 -12.27 -22.41 2.81
CA LEU A 199 -12.01 -22.93 1.46
C LEU A 199 -11.45 -24.36 1.49
N SER A 200 -10.71 -24.70 2.56
CA SER A 200 -10.03 -25.98 2.68
C SER A 200 -10.78 -27.02 3.50
N ASN A 201 -11.95 -26.67 4.06
CA ASN A 201 -12.64 -27.46 5.10
C ASN A 201 -11.69 -27.83 6.26
N GLY A 202 -10.78 -26.92 6.63
CA GLY A 202 -9.81 -27.10 7.70
C GLY A 202 -8.53 -27.86 7.32
N ALA A 203 -8.36 -28.28 6.07
CA ALA A 203 -7.11 -28.87 5.60
C ALA A 203 -6.02 -27.80 5.39
N ASP A 204 -4.76 -28.18 5.57
CA ASP A 204 -3.62 -27.35 5.19
C ASP A 204 -3.43 -27.42 3.67
N LEU A 205 -3.36 -26.27 3.00
CA LEU A 205 -3.28 -26.17 1.55
C LEU A 205 -1.93 -25.62 1.12
N SER A 206 -1.33 -26.21 0.09
CA SER A 206 -0.24 -25.55 -0.65
C SER A 206 -0.76 -24.25 -1.28
N GLU A 207 0.13 -23.30 -1.59
CA GLU A 207 -0.27 -22.04 -2.23
C GLU A 207 -1.00 -22.28 -3.55
N GLU A 208 -0.57 -23.26 -4.36
CA GLU A 208 -1.22 -23.59 -5.63
C GLU A 208 -2.60 -24.21 -5.42
N ALA A 209 -2.79 -24.99 -4.35
CA ALA A 209 -4.08 -25.54 -4.00
C ALA A 209 -5.03 -24.44 -3.52
N LEU A 210 -4.54 -23.51 -2.70
CA LEU A 210 -5.30 -22.34 -2.25
C LEU A 210 -5.71 -21.45 -3.43
N ASP A 211 -4.79 -21.13 -4.34
CA ASP A 211 -5.05 -20.33 -5.53
C ASP A 211 -6.17 -20.91 -6.39
N ARG A 212 -6.19 -22.24 -6.58
CA ARG A 212 -7.28 -22.91 -7.30
C ARG A 212 -8.62 -22.75 -6.60
N GLN A 213 -8.67 -22.86 -5.26
CA GLN A 213 -9.91 -22.67 -4.49
C GLN A 213 -10.40 -21.22 -4.58
N LEU A 214 -9.48 -20.24 -4.51
CA LEU A 214 -9.79 -18.83 -4.62
C LEU A 214 -10.39 -18.47 -5.99
N VAL A 215 -9.78 -18.96 -7.07
CA VAL A 215 -10.29 -18.74 -8.43
C VAL A 215 -11.65 -19.41 -8.63
N GLN A 216 -11.84 -20.64 -8.11
CA GLN A 216 -13.14 -21.32 -8.15
C GLN A 216 -14.23 -20.58 -7.37
N PHE A 217 -13.86 -19.97 -6.24
CA PHE A 217 -14.77 -19.13 -5.48
C PHE A 217 -15.17 -17.88 -6.28
N ALA A 218 -14.19 -17.15 -6.83
CA ALA A 218 -14.42 -15.95 -7.63
C ALA A 218 -15.37 -16.21 -8.82
N ALA A 219 -15.21 -17.35 -9.50
CA ALA A 219 -16.09 -17.75 -10.61
C ALA A 219 -17.57 -17.95 -10.21
N ARG A 220 -17.86 -18.12 -8.91
CA ARG A 220 -19.23 -18.30 -8.38
C ARG A 220 -19.81 -17.03 -7.77
N VAL A 221 -19.05 -15.93 -7.73
CA VAL A 221 -19.48 -14.68 -7.09
C VAL A 221 -20.65 -14.04 -7.83
N SER A 222 -20.51 -13.80 -9.15
CA SER A 222 -21.54 -13.12 -9.94
C SER A 222 -22.91 -13.83 -9.90
N PRO A 223 -23.00 -15.17 -10.10
CA PRO A 223 -24.27 -15.88 -10.00
C PRO A 223 -24.93 -15.88 -8.61
N ASN A 224 -24.18 -15.58 -7.54
CA ASN A 224 -24.67 -15.59 -6.16
C ASN A 224 -24.72 -14.17 -5.54
N TYR A 225 -24.59 -13.15 -6.37
CA TYR A 225 -24.68 -11.77 -5.95
C TYR A 225 -26.15 -11.36 -5.77
N SER A 226 -26.49 -10.93 -4.56
CA SER A 226 -27.85 -10.51 -4.18
C SER A 226 -27.91 -9.01 -3.82
N GLY A 227 -26.80 -8.30 -4.00
CA GLY A 227 -26.71 -6.89 -3.64
C GLY A 227 -26.78 -6.66 -2.14
N TYR A 228 -26.20 -7.53 -1.32
CA TYR A 228 -26.09 -7.25 0.11
C TYR A 228 -24.89 -6.32 0.41
N PRO A 229 -24.97 -5.47 1.45
CA PRO A 229 -23.88 -4.54 1.80
C PRO A 229 -22.50 -5.22 1.91
N HIS A 230 -22.41 -6.37 2.59
CA HIS A 230 -21.14 -7.10 2.73
C HIS A 230 -20.61 -7.66 1.40
N GLN A 231 -21.48 -8.02 0.45
CA GLN A 231 -21.07 -8.47 -0.88
C GLN A 231 -20.48 -7.30 -1.69
N ARG A 232 -21.08 -6.10 -1.59
CA ARG A 232 -20.53 -4.89 -2.21
C ARG A 232 -19.17 -4.52 -1.65
N GLU A 233 -19.05 -4.48 -0.32
CA GLU A 233 -17.79 -4.17 0.33
C GLU A 233 -16.71 -5.24 0.03
N ALA A 234 -17.10 -6.52 -0.09
CA ALA A 234 -16.19 -7.59 -0.53
C ALA A 234 -15.66 -7.34 -1.96
N LEU A 235 -16.53 -6.98 -2.90
CA LEU A 235 -16.14 -6.67 -4.29
C LEU A 235 -15.32 -5.38 -4.38
N LEU A 236 -15.65 -4.35 -3.60
CA LEU A 236 -14.86 -3.13 -3.53
C LEU A 236 -13.46 -3.40 -2.97
N ARG A 237 -13.36 -4.22 -1.91
CA ARG A 237 -12.08 -4.63 -1.34
C ARG A 237 -11.25 -5.47 -2.31
N LEU A 238 -11.89 -6.37 -3.07
CA LEU A 238 -11.26 -7.07 -4.19
C LEU A 238 -10.63 -6.08 -5.16
N VAL A 239 -11.37 -5.07 -5.61
CA VAL A 239 -10.87 -4.09 -6.59
C VAL A 239 -9.72 -3.25 -6.02
N GLN A 240 -9.82 -2.80 -4.76
CA GLN A 240 -8.75 -2.07 -4.08
C GLN A 240 -7.45 -2.86 -4.12
N LEU A 241 -7.48 -4.11 -3.65
CA LEU A 241 -6.28 -4.94 -3.54
C LEU A 241 -5.78 -5.43 -4.90
N TRP A 242 -6.69 -5.79 -5.81
CA TRP A 242 -6.36 -6.23 -7.17
C TRP A 242 -5.65 -5.14 -7.97
N ARG A 243 -5.99 -3.87 -7.72
CA ARG A 243 -5.42 -2.72 -8.42
C ARG A 243 -4.36 -1.97 -7.63
N GLU A 244 -4.08 -2.40 -6.40
CA GLU A 244 -3.17 -1.75 -5.44
C GLU A 244 -3.55 -0.29 -5.18
N LEU A 245 -4.82 -0.07 -4.83
CA LEU A 245 -5.39 1.25 -4.55
C LEU A 245 -5.54 1.47 -3.05
N ASP A 246 -5.30 2.70 -2.60
CA ASP A 246 -5.23 3.03 -1.18
C ASP A 246 -6.61 3.26 -0.53
N ALA A 247 -7.70 3.35 -1.30
CA ALA A 247 -9.01 3.76 -0.78
C ALA A 247 -10.21 3.17 -1.55
N ARG A 248 -11.37 3.14 -0.89
CA ARG A 248 -12.66 2.73 -1.46
C ARG A 248 -13.09 3.63 -2.62
N THR A 249 -13.00 4.93 -2.44
CA THR A 249 -13.35 5.92 -3.47
C THR A 249 -12.46 5.84 -4.71
N THR A 250 -11.18 5.50 -4.56
CA THR A 250 -10.27 5.29 -5.68
C THR A 250 -10.58 3.99 -6.43
N ALA A 251 -11.02 2.94 -5.74
CA ALA A 251 -11.54 1.72 -6.37
C ALA A 251 -12.77 2.00 -7.24
N ILE A 252 -13.79 2.68 -6.70
CA ILE A 252 -14.98 3.12 -7.45
C ILE A 252 -14.57 3.97 -8.66
N THR A 253 -13.68 4.93 -8.44
CA THR A 253 -13.17 5.82 -9.50
C THR A 253 -12.50 5.04 -10.62
N SER A 254 -11.73 4.01 -10.26
CA SER A 254 -11.01 3.17 -11.22
C SER A 254 -11.94 2.32 -12.08
N LEU A 255 -13.04 1.81 -11.51
CA LEU A 255 -14.02 0.97 -12.21
C LEU A 255 -14.74 1.72 -13.32
N ALA A 256 -15.15 2.94 -13.04
CA ALA A 256 -15.79 3.80 -14.03
C ALA A 256 -14.87 4.14 -15.22
N ALA A 257 -13.54 4.15 -15.02
CA ALA A 257 -12.58 4.36 -16.09
C ALA A 257 -12.28 3.07 -16.88
N ASN A 258 -12.23 1.94 -16.17
CA ASN A 258 -12.00 0.62 -16.73
C ASN A 258 -12.57 -0.41 -15.75
N ASN A 259 -13.50 -1.26 -16.19
CA ASN A 259 -14.09 -2.31 -15.36
C ASN A 259 -13.51 -3.71 -15.65
N SER A 260 -12.43 -3.80 -16.43
CA SER A 260 -11.71 -5.07 -16.68
C SER A 260 -10.75 -5.43 -15.53
N ALA A 261 -10.61 -6.73 -15.28
CA ALA A 261 -9.55 -7.26 -14.42
C ALA A 261 -8.17 -7.25 -15.11
N ASP A 262 -8.13 -7.07 -16.44
CA ASP A 262 -6.91 -7.05 -17.23
C ASP A 262 -6.08 -5.79 -16.93
N ARG A 263 -4.84 -6.01 -16.49
CA ARG A 263 -3.83 -4.95 -16.32
C ARG A 263 -2.93 -4.84 -17.56
N GLY A 264 -3.22 -5.62 -18.60
CA GLY A 264 -2.47 -5.74 -19.83
C GLY A 264 -1.02 -6.11 -19.59
N LEU A 265 -0.16 -5.65 -20.49
CA LEU A 265 1.28 -5.85 -20.37
C LEU A 265 1.93 -4.87 -19.38
N LYS A 266 1.21 -3.84 -18.93
CA LYS A 266 1.73 -2.83 -17.99
C LYS A 266 2.20 -3.45 -16.68
N ILE A 267 1.54 -4.52 -16.24
CA ILE A 267 1.93 -5.26 -15.04
C ILE A 267 3.36 -5.81 -15.09
N LEU A 268 3.94 -5.96 -16.29
CA LEU A 268 5.30 -6.47 -16.49
C LEU A 268 6.38 -5.38 -16.45
N ASP A 269 6.01 -4.10 -16.42
CA ASP A 269 6.96 -2.98 -16.46
C ASP A 269 8.07 -3.04 -15.39
N PRO A 270 7.77 -3.43 -14.12
CA PRO A 270 8.81 -3.58 -13.11
C PRO A 270 9.87 -4.63 -13.48
N VAL A 271 9.44 -5.78 -14.00
CA VAL A 271 10.37 -6.87 -14.37
C VAL A 271 11.09 -6.61 -15.68
N LEU A 272 10.46 -5.91 -16.62
CA LEU A 272 11.13 -5.46 -17.86
C LEU A 272 12.29 -4.51 -17.54
N THR A 273 12.06 -3.54 -16.66
CA THR A 273 13.10 -2.59 -16.22
C THR A 273 14.20 -3.29 -15.43
N ALA A 274 13.83 -4.17 -14.49
CA ALA A 274 14.79 -4.95 -13.71
C ALA A 274 15.60 -5.93 -14.57
N PHE A 275 15.02 -6.46 -15.65
CA PHE A 275 15.73 -7.28 -16.63
C PHE A 275 16.76 -6.43 -17.39
N ALA A 276 16.33 -5.31 -17.98
CA ALA A 276 17.21 -4.39 -18.71
C ALA A 276 18.39 -3.89 -17.86
N GLN A 277 18.15 -3.58 -16.58
CA GLN A 277 19.19 -3.15 -15.64
C GLN A 277 20.28 -4.21 -15.40
N ARG A 278 19.92 -5.50 -15.44
CA ARG A 278 20.85 -6.61 -15.19
C ARG A 278 21.62 -7.04 -16.43
N VAL A 279 21.09 -6.78 -17.63
CA VAL A 279 21.71 -7.19 -18.91
C VAL A 279 23.22 -6.87 -19.01
N PRO A 280 23.70 -5.65 -18.67
CA PRO A 280 25.14 -5.34 -18.73
C PRO A 280 26.04 -6.28 -17.92
N ASN A 281 25.53 -6.84 -16.83
CA ASN A 281 26.32 -7.70 -15.93
C ASN A 281 26.54 -9.11 -16.51
N TYR A 282 25.72 -9.51 -17.49
CA TYR A 282 25.76 -10.83 -18.12
C TYR A 282 26.09 -10.77 -19.62
N TYR A 283 26.55 -9.61 -20.10
CA TYR A 283 26.92 -9.42 -21.50
C TYR A 283 28.35 -9.95 -21.75
N GLU A 284 28.46 -10.91 -22.65
CA GLU A 284 29.72 -11.57 -23.02
C GLU A 284 30.12 -11.28 -24.48
N GLY A 285 29.34 -10.46 -25.20
CA GLY A 285 29.58 -10.18 -26.62
C GLY A 285 29.28 -11.39 -27.51
N LYS A 286 28.31 -12.24 -27.14
CA LYS A 286 27.84 -13.33 -28.01
C LYS A 286 27.00 -12.78 -29.17
N GLY A 287 26.99 -13.47 -30.30
CA GLY A 287 26.20 -13.09 -31.47
C GLY A 287 24.70 -12.98 -31.17
N THR A 288 24.18 -13.89 -30.35
CA THR A 288 22.78 -13.88 -29.87
C THR A 288 22.48 -12.66 -28.99
N GLN A 289 23.40 -12.27 -28.11
CA GLN A 289 23.26 -11.07 -27.28
C GLN A 289 23.31 -9.77 -28.09
N ARG A 290 24.24 -9.67 -29.06
CA ARG A 290 24.28 -8.55 -30.02
C ARG A 290 22.98 -8.45 -30.80
N ASN A 291 22.47 -9.59 -31.28
CA ASN A 291 21.19 -9.66 -31.99
C ASN A 291 20.03 -9.17 -31.11
N ALA A 292 19.93 -9.67 -29.88
CA ALA A 292 18.89 -9.26 -28.93
C ALA A 292 18.91 -7.75 -28.69
N LEU A 293 20.07 -7.17 -28.37
CA LEU A 293 20.19 -5.74 -28.10
C LEU A 293 20.00 -4.87 -29.36
N THR A 294 20.43 -5.34 -30.54
CA THR A 294 20.21 -4.62 -31.81
C THR A 294 18.72 -4.57 -32.15
N GLU A 295 18.00 -5.68 -32.04
CA GLU A 295 16.55 -5.70 -32.27
C GLU A 295 15.80 -4.88 -31.22
N THR A 296 16.27 -4.92 -29.96
CA THR A 296 15.72 -4.06 -28.90
C THR A 296 15.88 -2.58 -29.26
N PHE A 297 17.08 -2.15 -29.67
CA PHE A 297 17.34 -0.78 -30.10
C PHE A 297 16.47 -0.39 -31.30
N ARG A 298 16.32 -1.29 -32.28
CA ARG A 298 15.50 -1.09 -33.46
C ARG A 298 14.04 -0.82 -33.10
N VAL A 299 13.43 -1.68 -32.28
CA VAL A 299 12.03 -1.53 -31.85
C VAL A 299 11.88 -0.30 -30.95
N TRP A 300 12.81 -0.08 -30.01
CA TRP A 300 12.80 1.07 -29.10
C TRP A 300 12.80 2.41 -29.85
N ARG A 301 13.49 2.47 -30.99
CA ARG A 301 13.61 3.68 -31.83
C ARG A 301 12.60 3.71 -32.99
N ASN A 302 11.67 2.76 -33.06
CA ASN A 302 10.74 2.59 -34.18
C ASN A 302 11.42 2.57 -35.56
N LEU A 303 12.53 1.84 -35.68
CA LEU A 303 13.27 1.70 -36.92
C LEU A 303 12.73 0.54 -37.77
N ASP A 304 12.66 0.78 -39.07
CA ASP A 304 12.12 -0.10 -40.10
C ASP A 304 12.95 -1.36 -40.34
N SER A 305 14.28 -1.28 -40.17
CA SER A 305 15.18 -2.38 -40.47
C SER A 305 16.37 -2.49 -39.51
N ARG A 306 16.92 -3.71 -39.40
CA ARG A 306 18.18 -3.96 -38.68
C ARG A 306 19.33 -3.14 -39.26
N ARG A 307 19.34 -2.96 -40.59
CA ARG A 307 20.36 -2.15 -41.29
C ARG A 307 20.34 -0.71 -40.77
N THR A 308 19.15 -0.12 -40.63
CA THR A 308 18.96 1.24 -40.08
C THR A 308 19.41 1.31 -38.63
N ALA A 309 19.09 0.30 -37.82
CA ALA A 309 19.53 0.25 -36.41
C ALA A 309 21.06 0.24 -36.26
N VAL A 310 21.75 -0.60 -37.03
CA VAL A 310 23.22 -0.67 -37.02
C VAL A 310 23.85 0.65 -37.50
N ALA A 311 23.28 1.27 -38.54
CA ALA A 311 23.72 2.58 -39.01
C ALA A 311 23.57 3.67 -37.94
N GLN A 312 22.45 3.70 -37.20
CA GLN A 312 22.24 4.65 -36.10
C GLN A 312 23.13 4.40 -34.88
N LEU A 313 23.68 3.19 -34.73
CA LEU A 313 24.73 2.85 -33.77
C LEU A 313 26.14 3.23 -34.28
N GLY A 314 26.23 3.96 -35.38
CA GLY A 314 27.48 4.49 -35.92
C GLY A 314 28.31 3.47 -36.71
N ILE A 315 27.70 2.37 -37.16
CA ILE A 315 28.36 1.32 -37.94
C ILE A 315 27.80 1.33 -39.35
N ASP A 316 28.67 1.51 -40.35
CA ASP A 316 28.28 1.43 -41.75
C ASP A 316 27.93 -0.03 -42.11
N PRO A 317 26.67 -0.35 -42.47
CA PRO A 317 26.27 -1.70 -42.82
C PRO A 317 27.00 -2.25 -44.06
N ALA A 318 27.52 -1.40 -44.95
CA ALA A 318 28.31 -1.83 -46.10
C ALA A 318 29.64 -2.47 -45.67
N GLN A 319 30.23 -2.01 -44.55
CA GLN A 319 31.46 -2.56 -44.01
C GLN A 319 31.27 -3.96 -43.40
N LEU A 320 30.06 -4.29 -42.95
CA LEU A 320 29.72 -5.65 -42.48
C LEU A 320 29.62 -6.64 -43.65
N ALA A 321 29.22 -6.20 -44.84
CA ALA A 321 29.16 -7.02 -46.05
C ALA A 321 30.52 -7.14 -46.76
N ALA A 322 31.34 -6.08 -46.75
CA ALA A 322 32.67 -6.04 -47.37
C ALA A 322 33.79 -6.63 -46.48
N GLY A 323 33.56 -6.73 -45.17
CA GLY A 323 34.55 -7.19 -44.17
C GLY A 323 34.74 -8.70 -44.09
N SER A 324 34.14 -9.51 -44.97
CA SER A 324 34.21 -10.98 -44.92
C SER A 324 35.63 -11.57 -45.06
N GLY A 325 36.63 -10.75 -45.44
CA GLY A 325 38.03 -11.16 -45.58
C GLY A 325 39.02 -10.64 -44.52
N ASP A 326 38.68 -9.64 -43.69
CA ASP A 326 39.60 -9.05 -42.71
C ASP A 326 39.08 -9.17 -41.26
N ARG A 327 39.66 -10.14 -40.55
CA ARG A 327 39.34 -10.46 -39.15
C ARG A 327 39.56 -9.27 -38.20
N GLN A 328 40.56 -8.42 -38.44
CA GLN A 328 40.88 -7.30 -37.56
C GLN A 328 39.84 -6.18 -37.69
N THR A 329 39.37 -5.91 -38.89
CA THR A 329 38.28 -4.95 -39.13
C THR A 329 36.96 -5.43 -38.54
N LEU A 330 36.60 -6.70 -38.70
CA LEU A 330 35.40 -7.27 -38.05
C LEU A 330 35.46 -7.19 -36.52
N GLN A 331 36.63 -7.42 -35.91
CA GLN A 331 36.79 -7.34 -34.46
C GLN A 331 36.63 -5.91 -33.92
N ARG A 332 37.14 -4.90 -34.66
CA ARG A 332 36.94 -3.48 -34.33
C ARG A 332 35.47 -3.07 -34.41
N LEU A 333 34.79 -3.44 -35.49
CA LEU A 333 33.35 -3.17 -35.67
C LEU A 333 32.50 -3.83 -34.59
N ALA A 334 32.81 -5.09 -34.23
CA ALA A 334 32.13 -5.79 -33.15
C ALA A 334 32.33 -5.09 -31.79
N SER A 335 33.56 -4.65 -31.50
CA SER A 335 33.87 -3.93 -30.25
C SER A 335 33.19 -2.56 -30.17
N GLN A 336 33.04 -1.87 -31.30
CA GLN A 336 32.26 -0.63 -31.39
C GLN A 336 30.78 -0.91 -31.14
N LEU A 337 30.21 -1.93 -31.81
CA LEU A 337 28.82 -2.32 -31.62
C LEU A 337 28.52 -2.65 -30.15
N ASP A 338 29.40 -3.43 -29.51
CA ASP A 338 29.26 -3.81 -28.10
C ASP A 338 29.20 -2.59 -27.18
N ARG A 339 30.05 -1.59 -27.43
CA ARG A 339 30.09 -0.34 -26.65
C ARG A 339 28.78 0.44 -26.78
N GLU A 340 28.27 0.61 -28.00
CA GLU A 340 27.05 1.37 -28.25
C GLU A 340 25.81 0.65 -27.73
N LEU A 341 25.72 -0.68 -27.90
CA LEU A 341 24.64 -1.48 -27.35
C LEU A 341 24.62 -1.47 -25.83
N LEU A 342 25.78 -1.59 -25.18
CA LEU A 342 25.90 -1.47 -23.72
C LEU A 342 25.57 -0.05 -23.23
N GLY A 343 25.97 0.98 -23.96
CA GLY A 343 25.61 2.36 -23.67
C GLY A 343 24.12 2.64 -23.82
N PHE A 344 23.46 2.01 -24.81
CA PHE A 344 22.01 2.04 -24.95
C PHE A 344 21.30 1.37 -23.78
N ILE A 345 21.59 0.08 -23.51
CA ILE A 345 20.83 -0.68 -22.51
C ILE A 345 21.04 -0.17 -21.08
N ARG A 346 22.19 0.44 -20.76
CA ARG A 346 22.42 1.11 -19.46
C ARG A 346 21.53 2.34 -19.25
N ARG A 347 21.08 3.00 -20.32
CA ARG A 347 20.19 4.18 -20.26
C ARG A 347 18.71 3.81 -20.28
N VAL A 348 18.38 2.60 -20.73
CA VAL A 348 16.98 2.13 -20.84
C VAL A 348 16.20 2.28 -19.53
N PRO A 349 16.70 1.85 -18.35
CA PRO A 349 15.92 1.96 -17.11
C PRO A 349 15.49 3.39 -16.75
N SER A 350 16.30 4.40 -17.05
CA SER A 350 15.95 5.80 -16.80
C SER A 350 15.20 6.48 -17.94
N ALA A 351 15.23 5.89 -19.15
CA ALA A 351 14.55 6.41 -20.34
C ALA A 351 13.22 5.71 -20.64
N TYR A 352 12.87 4.66 -19.89
CA TYR A 352 11.63 3.92 -20.06
C TYR A 352 10.45 4.77 -19.59
N ALA A 353 9.52 5.02 -20.51
CA ALA A 353 8.35 5.87 -20.33
C ALA A 353 7.03 5.07 -20.44
N GLU A 354 7.10 3.74 -20.33
CA GLU A 354 5.93 2.83 -20.33
C GLU A 354 5.05 2.90 -21.60
N VAL A 355 5.57 3.44 -22.70
CA VAL A 355 4.90 3.47 -24.00
C VAL A 355 5.02 2.13 -24.73
N GLU A 356 4.03 1.81 -25.56
CA GLU A 356 3.85 0.48 -26.16
C GLU A 356 5.10 -0.06 -26.89
N HIS A 357 5.68 0.73 -27.80
CA HIS A 357 6.87 0.30 -28.56
C HIS A 357 8.09 0.04 -27.66
N GLN A 358 8.25 0.78 -26.55
CA GLN A 358 9.31 0.50 -25.59
C GLN A 358 9.05 -0.80 -24.83
N ARG A 359 7.81 -1.05 -24.43
CA ARG A 359 7.42 -2.29 -23.76
C ARG A 359 7.66 -3.49 -24.67
N GLU A 360 7.24 -3.40 -25.93
CA GLU A 360 7.50 -4.44 -26.94
C GLU A 360 9.00 -4.62 -27.21
N ALA A 361 9.79 -3.54 -27.21
CA ALA A 361 11.25 -3.64 -27.33
C ALA A 361 11.85 -4.47 -26.17
N LEU A 362 11.40 -4.25 -24.94
CA LEU A 362 11.89 -5.00 -23.77
C LEU A 362 11.34 -6.43 -23.70
N ILE A 363 10.10 -6.68 -24.14
CA ILE A 363 9.58 -8.05 -24.31
C ILE A 363 10.42 -8.79 -25.35
N ARG A 364 10.74 -8.15 -26.47
CA ARG A 364 11.59 -8.70 -27.53
C ARG A 364 13.02 -8.93 -27.06
N LEU A 365 13.56 -8.04 -26.23
CA LEU A 365 14.84 -8.23 -25.56
C LEU A 365 14.84 -9.54 -24.77
N VAL A 366 13.84 -9.74 -23.90
CA VAL A 366 13.73 -10.93 -23.05
C VAL A 366 13.57 -12.19 -23.91
N GLN A 367 12.72 -12.14 -24.94
CA GLN A 367 12.51 -13.24 -25.87
C GLN A 367 13.83 -13.69 -26.50
N LEU A 368 14.57 -12.76 -27.11
CA LEU A 368 15.82 -13.09 -27.81
C LEU A 368 16.96 -13.43 -26.85
N TRP A 369 17.02 -12.76 -25.69
CA TRP A 369 18.07 -12.98 -24.69
C TRP A 369 17.95 -14.34 -23.99
N ARG A 370 16.71 -14.83 -23.80
CA ARG A 370 16.41 -16.16 -23.24
C ARG A 370 16.22 -17.23 -24.31
N GLU A 371 16.38 -16.89 -25.58
CA GLU A 371 16.19 -17.80 -26.72
C GLU A 371 14.80 -18.47 -26.73
N LEU A 372 13.77 -17.70 -26.37
CA LEU A 372 12.39 -18.17 -26.32
C LEU A 372 11.76 -18.18 -27.72
N PRO A 373 11.00 -19.23 -28.06
CA PRO A 373 10.52 -19.44 -29.43
C PRO A 373 9.48 -18.42 -29.86
N THR A 374 8.69 -17.88 -28.92
CA THR A 374 7.61 -16.93 -29.22
C THR A 374 7.53 -15.81 -28.20
N ARG A 375 6.79 -14.75 -28.56
CA ARG A 375 6.50 -13.61 -27.68
C ARG A 375 5.69 -14.04 -26.46
N GLU A 376 4.75 -14.96 -26.64
CA GLU A 376 3.88 -15.47 -25.58
C GLU A 376 4.70 -16.19 -24.50
N ARG A 377 5.69 -16.99 -24.92
CA ARG A 377 6.63 -17.62 -23.97
C ARG A 377 7.49 -16.60 -23.23
N ALA A 378 7.84 -15.48 -23.85
CA ALA A 378 8.54 -14.39 -23.17
C ALA A 378 7.65 -13.72 -22.11
N ILE A 379 6.38 -13.47 -22.41
CA ILE A 379 5.40 -12.94 -21.45
C ILE A 379 5.19 -13.89 -20.28
N GLU A 380 5.04 -15.20 -20.53
CA GLU A 380 4.92 -16.22 -19.48
C GLU A 380 6.17 -16.24 -18.58
N SER A 381 7.35 -16.17 -19.19
CA SER A 381 8.62 -16.09 -18.48
C SER A 381 8.73 -14.83 -17.60
N LEU A 382 8.22 -13.69 -18.07
CA LEU A 382 8.18 -12.43 -17.32
C LEU A 382 7.16 -12.46 -16.18
N ARG A 383 6.00 -13.10 -16.36
CA ARG A 383 5.04 -13.32 -15.26
C ARG A 383 5.68 -14.15 -14.13
N ALA A 384 6.48 -15.15 -14.47
CA ALA A 384 7.24 -15.90 -13.48
C ALA A 384 8.33 -15.06 -12.79
N ASP A 385 9.00 -14.15 -13.50
CA ASP A 385 9.92 -13.19 -12.88
C ASP A 385 9.18 -12.25 -11.91
N LEU A 386 7.97 -11.83 -12.26
CA LEU A 386 7.19 -10.89 -11.47
C LEU A 386 6.79 -11.51 -10.14
N ARG A 387 6.31 -12.77 -10.15
CA ARG A 387 6.04 -13.54 -8.93
C ARG A 387 7.28 -13.61 -8.03
N ARG A 388 8.44 -14.00 -8.59
CA ARG A 388 9.69 -14.05 -7.81
C ARG A 388 10.10 -12.70 -7.24
N LEU A 389 9.92 -11.61 -8.01
CA LEU A 389 10.22 -10.26 -7.55
C LEU A 389 9.31 -9.87 -6.38
N GLU A 390 8.03 -10.22 -6.43
CA GLU A 390 7.09 -9.98 -5.33
C GLU A 390 7.39 -10.83 -4.11
N GLU A 391 7.67 -12.12 -4.26
CA GLU A 391 8.08 -13.01 -3.16
C GLU A 391 9.32 -12.47 -2.45
N GLN A 392 10.33 -12.02 -3.22
CA GLN A 392 11.51 -11.37 -2.67
C GLN A 392 11.15 -10.09 -1.92
N ARG A 393 10.27 -9.25 -2.48
CA ARG A 393 9.79 -8.04 -1.81
C ARG A 393 9.01 -8.37 -0.55
N GLN A 394 8.19 -9.41 -0.52
CA GLN A 394 7.44 -9.85 0.65
C GLN A 394 8.35 -10.42 1.75
N ASN A 395 9.33 -11.24 1.38
CA ASN A 395 10.33 -11.75 2.31
C ASN A 395 11.26 -10.63 2.83
N GLN A 396 11.37 -9.54 2.07
CA GLN A 396 12.06 -8.31 2.46
C GLN A 396 11.13 -7.26 3.08
N LYS A 397 9.81 -7.45 3.07
CA LYS A 397 8.91 -6.58 3.83
C LYS A 397 9.33 -6.78 5.28
N PRO A 398 9.60 -5.69 6.03
CA PRO A 398 9.67 -5.83 7.47
C PRO A 398 8.41 -6.57 7.88
N VAL A 399 8.57 -7.68 8.61
CA VAL A 399 7.47 -8.30 9.35
C VAL A 399 6.68 -7.15 9.95
N PRO A 400 5.35 -7.05 9.77
CA PRO A 400 4.56 -6.13 10.55
C PRO A 400 4.86 -6.49 12.00
N ILE A 401 5.76 -5.75 12.63
CA ILE A 401 5.99 -5.88 14.06
C ILE A 401 4.62 -5.54 14.60
N VAL A 402 3.95 -6.52 15.20
CA VAL A 402 2.82 -6.26 16.09
C VAL A 402 3.41 -5.35 17.16
N ALA A 403 3.30 -4.05 16.92
CA ALA A 403 3.99 -3.06 17.70
C ALA A 403 3.34 -3.09 19.08
N PRO A 404 4.08 -3.40 20.15
CA PRO A 404 3.53 -3.23 21.49
C PRO A 404 3.08 -1.78 21.62
N LYS A 405 1.85 -1.59 22.09
CA LYS A 405 1.26 -0.26 22.29
C LYS A 405 2.23 0.58 23.12
N PRO A 406 2.70 1.75 22.61
CA PRO A 406 3.65 2.58 23.33
C PRO A 406 3.09 2.95 24.72
N PRO A 407 3.93 3.00 25.78
CA PRO A 407 3.51 3.51 27.06
C PRO A 407 3.10 4.97 26.92
N ALA A 408 2.22 5.45 27.80
CA ALA A 408 1.76 6.84 27.81
C ALA A 408 2.91 7.88 27.85
N ARG A 409 4.07 7.48 28.38
CA ARG A 409 5.31 8.26 28.36
C ARG A 409 6.53 7.35 28.28
N TRP A 410 7.47 7.69 27.40
CA TRP A 410 8.81 7.10 27.39
C TRP A 410 9.69 7.71 28.48
N THR A 411 10.45 6.88 29.15
CA THR A 411 11.46 7.21 30.15
C THR A 411 12.74 6.46 29.84
N THR A 412 13.86 6.88 30.42
CA THR A 412 15.14 6.16 30.25
C THR A 412 15.10 4.70 30.70
N ARG A 413 14.07 4.29 31.47
CA ARG A 413 13.93 2.96 32.07
C ARG A 413 12.94 2.04 31.35
N ASN A 414 12.10 2.57 30.45
CA ASN A 414 11.04 1.77 29.82
C ASN A 414 11.15 1.73 28.29
N ILE A 415 12.26 2.18 27.71
CA ILE A 415 12.51 2.13 26.26
C ILE A 415 12.47 0.68 25.79
N GLN A 416 11.63 0.43 24.78
CA GLN A 416 11.54 -0.85 24.09
C GLN A 416 12.05 -0.66 22.67
N LEU A 417 13.15 -1.32 22.30
CA LEU A 417 13.85 -1.07 21.03
C LEU A 417 12.95 -1.29 19.81
N SER A 418 12.10 -2.32 19.81
CA SER A 418 11.18 -2.64 18.72
C SER A 418 9.92 -1.78 18.68
N ALA A 419 9.65 -0.98 19.73
CA ALA A 419 8.43 -0.20 19.81
C ALA A 419 8.54 1.11 19.01
N PRO A 420 7.44 1.57 18.40
CA PRO A 420 7.40 2.85 17.74
C PRO A 420 7.52 3.98 18.79
N ILE A 421 8.31 5.01 18.48
CA ILE A 421 8.58 6.14 19.38
C ILE A 421 7.31 6.95 19.64
N ILE A 422 6.42 7.01 18.66
CA ILE A 422 5.13 7.70 18.73
C ILE A 422 4.00 6.74 18.35
N PRO A 423 2.76 6.95 18.85
CA PRO A 423 1.61 6.17 18.41
C PRO A 423 1.44 6.23 16.88
N ASN A 424 1.22 5.07 16.25
CA ASN A 424 1.10 4.91 14.79
C ASN A 424 2.30 5.44 13.99
N GLY A 425 3.47 5.57 14.63
CA GLY A 425 4.70 6.03 13.99
C GLY A 425 5.47 4.87 13.35
N ASN A 426 6.22 5.20 12.30
CA ASN A 426 7.09 4.26 11.60
C ASN A 426 8.54 4.27 12.12
N PHE A 427 8.87 5.16 13.05
CA PHE A 427 10.19 5.23 13.67
C PHE A 427 10.23 4.50 15.01
N THR A 428 11.25 3.67 15.19
CA THR A 428 11.44 2.81 16.36
C THR A 428 12.58 3.29 17.25
N TRP A 429 12.56 2.89 18.52
CA TRP A 429 13.67 3.15 19.43
C TRP A 429 14.98 2.50 18.99
N ALA A 430 14.93 1.38 18.27
CA ALA A 430 16.11 0.74 17.67
C ALA A 430 16.81 1.67 16.69
N GLU A 431 16.06 2.39 15.85
CA GLU A 431 16.64 3.36 14.92
C GLU A 431 17.23 4.57 15.65
N ALA A 432 16.50 5.12 16.62
CA ALA A 432 16.95 6.27 17.39
C ALA A 432 18.22 5.99 18.22
N THR A 433 18.39 4.75 18.69
CA THR A 433 19.48 4.33 19.59
C THR A 433 20.54 3.44 18.93
N LYS A 434 20.51 3.28 17.60
CA LYS A 434 21.42 2.39 16.86
C LYS A 434 21.44 0.97 17.45
N GLY A 435 20.28 0.33 17.48
CA GLY A 435 20.08 -1.02 18.01
C GLY A 435 20.34 -1.14 19.51
N GLY A 436 20.12 -0.06 20.28
CA GLY A 436 20.37 -0.03 21.73
C GLY A 436 21.80 0.30 22.14
N THR A 437 22.74 0.47 21.20
CA THR A 437 24.14 0.83 21.51
C THR A 437 24.31 2.30 21.95
N ARG A 438 23.30 3.13 21.70
CA ARG A 438 23.28 4.57 22.00
C ARG A 438 22.03 4.91 22.80
N MET A 439 21.97 4.43 24.04
CA MET A 439 20.82 4.73 24.92
C MET A 439 20.83 6.19 25.39
N PRO A 440 19.66 6.86 25.43
CA PRO A 440 19.56 8.24 25.92
C PRO A 440 19.90 8.29 27.43
N PRO A 441 20.78 9.19 27.87
CA PRO A 441 21.33 9.19 29.23
C PRO A 441 20.38 9.84 30.25
N ASN A 442 19.42 10.63 29.78
CA ASN A 442 18.49 11.37 30.64
C ASN A 442 17.14 11.59 29.94
N GLN A 443 16.16 12.02 30.72
CA GLN A 443 14.80 12.26 30.24
C GLN A 443 14.73 13.38 29.19
N ALA A 444 15.60 14.39 29.27
CA ALA A 444 15.60 15.48 28.28
C ALA A 444 15.96 14.98 26.88
N THR A 445 16.89 14.03 26.77
CA THR A 445 17.21 13.34 25.50
C THR A 445 16.06 12.46 25.02
N VAL A 446 15.37 11.74 25.93
CA VAL A 446 14.17 10.95 25.59
C VAL A 446 13.08 11.84 25.00
N ASP A 447 12.78 12.94 25.69
CA ASP A 447 11.75 13.90 25.26
C ASP A 447 12.17 14.58 23.94
N ALA A 448 13.47 14.82 23.72
CA ALA A 448 14.02 15.33 22.47
C ALA A 448 13.82 14.37 21.29
N ILE A 449 14.10 13.07 21.49
CA ILE A 449 13.88 12.01 20.50
C ILE A 449 12.39 11.93 20.14
N VAL A 450 11.50 11.96 21.13
CA VAL A 450 10.04 11.94 20.90
C VAL A 450 9.58 13.17 20.12
N ARG A 451 10.12 14.37 20.40
CA ARG A 451 9.79 15.59 19.66
C ARG A 451 10.19 15.50 18.19
N ILE A 452 11.44 15.15 17.89
CA ILE A 452 11.89 15.05 16.49
C ILE A 452 11.19 13.89 15.77
N ALA A 453 10.86 12.78 16.44
CA ALA A 453 10.10 11.68 15.85
C ALA A 453 8.71 12.13 15.34
N LYS A 454 8.01 12.99 16.10
CA LYS A 454 6.72 13.57 15.66
C LYS A 454 6.86 14.42 14.40
N LEU A 455 7.90 15.24 14.32
CA LEU A 455 8.15 16.09 13.15
C LEU A 455 8.60 15.26 11.94
N ALA A 456 9.51 14.30 12.16
CA ALA A 456 10.00 13.41 11.13
C ALA A 456 8.90 12.51 10.56
N GLN A 457 7.93 12.09 11.37
CA GLN A 457 6.78 11.33 10.87
C GLN A 457 5.98 12.15 9.87
N ARG A 458 5.69 13.42 10.17
CA ARG A 458 5.00 14.32 9.22
C ARG A 458 5.79 14.48 7.92
N ALA A 459 7.12 14.59 8.01
CA ALA A 459 7.98 14.65 6.83
C ALA A 459 7.92 13.37 6.01
N ARG A 460 7.99 12.21 6.67
CA ARG A 460 7.88 10.90 6.04
C ARG A 460 6.54 10.74 5.31
N ASP A 461 5.45 11.14 5.95
CA ASP A 461 4.09 11.04 5.39
C ASP A 461 3.93 11.95 4.15
N GLN A 462 4.49 13.16 4.18
CA GLN A 462 4.44 14.09 3.04
C GLN A 462 5.36 13.69 1.88
N ILE A 463 6.53 13.12 2.17
CA ILE A 463 7.44 12.60 1.14
C ILE A 463 6.91 11.31 0.50
N GLY A 464 6.05 10.57 1.22
CA GLY A 464 5.44 9.34 0.72
C GLY A 464 6.43 8.17 0.57
N GLN A 465 7.61 8.26 1.19
CA GLN A 465 8.63 7.22 1.14
C GLN A 465 9.24 6.90 2.52
N PRO A 466 9.72 5.66 2.74
CA PRO A 466 10.44 5.31 3.96
C PRO A 466 11.72 6.14 4.14
N PHE A 467 11.95 6.60 5.37
CA PHE A 467 13.19 7.25 5.76
C PHE A 467 14.13 6.19 6.32
N ILE A 468 15.25 5.93 5.64
CA ILE A 468 16.28 5.01 6.10
C ILE A 468 17.22 5.79 7.03
N ILE A 469 17.08 5.56 8.34
CA ILE A 469 17.83 6.28 9.37
C ILE A 469 19.30 5.83 9.38
N THR A 470 20.20 6.76 9.06
CA THR A 470 21.65 6.51 9.12
C THR A 470 22.22 6.84 10.50
N SER A 471 21.70 7.91 11.12
CA SER A 471 22.12 8.39 12.44
C SER A 471 21.01 9.20 13.11
N TRP A 472 20.89 9.08 14.42
CA TRP A 472 19.95 9.85 15.24
C TRP A 472 20.64 10.30 16.53
N TYR A 473 20.38 9.69 17.69
CA TYR A 473 21.11 10.07 18.90
C TYR A 473 22.58 9.63 18.83
N ARG A 474 23.49 10.55 19.15
CA ARG A 474 24.95 10.32 19.19
C ARG A 474 25.49 10.70 20.57
N PRO A 475 25.96 9.73 21.39
CA PRO A 475 26.67 10.04 22.62
C PRO A 475 27.88 10.95 22.34
N PRO A 476 28.25 11.87 23.25
CA PRO A 476 29.34 12.84 23.01
C PRO A 476 30.64 12.21 22.51
N GLN A 477 31.01 11.05 23.06
CA GLN A 477 32.21 10.31 22.63
C GLN A 477 32.13 9.83 21.17
N ILE A 478 30.97 9.33 20.75
CA ILE A 478 30.74 8.87 19.37
C ILE A 478 30.70 10.07 18.43
N ASN A 479 30.08 11.17 18.84
CA ASN A 479 30.05 12.40 18.04
C ASN A 479 31.48 12.93 17.77
N ARG A 480 32.36 12.92 18.78
CA ARG A 480 33.79 13.27 18.58
C ARG A 480 34.51 12.31 17.63
N ALA A 481 34.31 11.01 17.79
CA ALA A 481 34.96 9.99 16.96
C ALA A 481 34.61 10.10 15.47
N VAL A 482 33.41 10.57 15.14
CA VAL A 482 32.96 10.79 13.75
C VAL A 482 33.21 12.21 13.23
N GLY A 483 33.98 13.03 13.96
CA GLY A 483 34.30 14.42 13.57
C GLY A 483 33.12 15.40 13.70
N GLY A 484 32.14 15.11 14.54
CA GLY A 484 31.00 15.98 14.77
C GLY A 484 31.34 17.22 15.62
N VAL A 485 30.63 18.31 15.37
CA VAL A 485 30.75 19.56 16.15
C VAL A 485 30.26 19.39 17.59
N SER A 486 30.85 20.15 18.53
CA SER A 486 30.59 20.05 19.97
C SER A 486 29.15 20.41 20.38
N ASN A 487 28.47 21.24 19.60
CA ASN A 487 27.08 21.66 19.78
C ASN A 487 26.09 20.93 18.84
N SER A 488 26.46 19.73 18.37
CA SER A 488 25.64 18.92 17.47
C SER A 488 24.29 18.56 18.10
N ARG A 489 23.21 18.75 17.33
CA ARG A 489 21.84 18.39 17.72
C ARG A 489 21.65 16.88 17.94
N HIS A 490 22.50 16.06 17.31
CA HIS A 490 22.52 14.61 17.58
C HIS A 490 22.90 14.26 19.02
N ILE A 491 23.69 15.11 19.70
CA ILE A 491 24.05 14.93 21.11
C ILE A 491 22.84 15.20 22.03
N VAL A 492 21.92 16.06 21.60
CA VAL A 492 20.69 16.37 22.34
C VAL A 492 19.60 15.32 22.07
N GLY A 493 19.68 14.61 20.95
CA GLY A 493 18.73 13.57 20.52
C GLY A 493 17.63 14.07 19.60
N ASP A 494 17.69 15.34 19.18
CA ASP A 494 16.66 15.98 18.37
C ASP A 494 17.03 16.15 16.89
N ALA A 495 17.99 15.36 16.39
CA ALA A 495 18.42 15.37 15.00
C ALA A 495 18.45 13.97 14.38
N ILE A 496 18.20 13.92 13.07
CA ILE A 496 18.15 12.71 12.25
C ILE A 496 18.91 12.98 10.95
N ASP A 497 19.84 12.07 10.64
CA ASP A 497 20.44 11.94 9.32
C ASP A 497 19.82 10.71 8.64
N PHE A 498 19.24 10.90 7.45
CA PHE A 498 18.53 9.84 6.73
C PHE A 498 18.75 9.91 5.23
N VAL A 499 18.43 8.80 4.56
CA VAL A 499 18.35 8.68 3.10
C VAL A 499 16.98 8.14 2.71
N CYS A 500 16.52 8.43 1.50
CA CYS A 500 15.34 7.79 0.91
C CYS A 500 15.75 7.14 -0.41
N GLU A 501 15.17 5.98 -0.71
CA GLU A 501 15.47 5.29 -1.96
C GLU A 501 15.09 6.16 -3.16
N ASN A 502 15.98 6.26 -4.15
CA ASN A 502 15.75 7.05 -5.37
C ASN A 502 15.57 8.57 -5.16
N LEU A 503 15.85 9.12 -3.97
CA LEU A 503 15.86 10.57 -3.71
C LEU A 503 17.24 11.04 -3.25
N SER A 504 17.75 12.08 -3.88
CA SER A 504 18.95 12.79 -3.45
C SER A 504 18.67 13.67 -2.23
N GLY A 505 19.72 13.97 -1.45
CA GLY A 505 19.65 14.92 -0.34
C GLY A 505 19.23 16.32 -0.79
N ASN A 506 19.50 16.69 -2.04
CA ASN A 506 18.99 17.94 -2.64
C ASN A 506 17.47 17.92 -2.82
N GLN A 507 16.91 16.82 -3.35
CA GLN A 507 15.46 16.69 -3.53
C GLN A 507 14.74 16.69 -2.19
N LEU A 508 15.25 15.94 -1.21
CA LEU A 508 14.72 15.93 0.16
C LEU A 508 14.79 17.32 0.80
N TYR A 509 15.94 18.00 0.68
CA TYR A 509 16.09 19.36 1.19
C TYR A 509 15.04 20.30 0.61
N TRP A 510 14.86 20.32 -0.72
CA TRP A 510 13.93 21.28 -1.34
C TRP A 510 12.47 20.93 -1.09
N ALA A 511 12.13 19.66 -0.90
CA ALA A 511 10.80 19.24 -0.50
C ALA A 511 10.45 19.66 0.95
N LEU A 512 11.45 19.69 1.84
CA LEU A 512 11.27 19.99 3.26
C LEU A 512 11.44 21.47 3.60
N ASP A 513 12.29 22.20 2.88
CA ASP A 513 12.64 23.60 3.19
C ASP A 513 11.43 24.53 3.41
N PRO A 514 10.36 24.50 2.58
CA PRO A 514 9.25 25.44 2.72
C PRO A 514 8.58 25.44 4.09
N TRP A 515 8.52 24.28 4.76
CA TRP A 515 7.69 24.07 5.94
C TRP A 515 8.44 23.49 7.15
N TRP A 516 9.66 22.99 6.97
CA TRP A 516 10.42 22.41 8.07
C TRP A 516 10.83 23.46 9.12
N PRO A 517 10.39 23.33 10.39
CA PRO A 517 10.51 24.40 11.37
C PRO A 517 11.91 24.51 12.00
N GLY A 518 12.68 23.43 12.03
CA GLY A 518 14.01 23.38 12.66
C GLY A 518 15.15 23.47 11.67
N GLY A 519 16.28 22.82 11.97
CA GLY A 519 17.44 22.77 11.07
C GLY A 519 17.26 21.77 9.93
N LEU A 520 17.77 22.13 8.75
CA LEU A 520 17.76 21.30 7.55
C LEU A 520 19.11 21.43 6.84
N GLY A 521 19.76 20.31 6.55
CA GLY A 521 21.10 20.24 6.00
C GLY A 521 21.24 19.24 4.87
N ARG A 522 22.17 19.50 3.96
CA ARG A 522 22.54 18.62 2.83
C ARG A 522 24.05 18.57 2.64
N TYR A 523 24.54 17.48 2.05
CA TYR A 523 25.98 17.20 2.01
C TYR A 523 26.50 16.93 0.58
N LEU A 524 27.63 17.55 0.23
CA LEU A 524 28.34 17.34 -1.04
C LEU A 524 28.98 15.96 -1.10
N LYS A 525 29.66 15.56 -0.02
CA LYS A 525 30.35 14.27 0.08
C LYS A 525 29.40 13.08 0.18
N PHE A 526 28.19 13.32 0.68
CA PHE A 526 27.13 12.31 0.83
C PHE A 526 25.87 12.81 0.11
N PRO A 527 25.80 12.70 -1.22
CA PRO A 527 24.79 13.38 -2.04
C PRO A 527 23.35 12.92 -1.77
N ASN A 528 23.16 11.76 -1.15
CA ASN A 528 21.86 11.20 -0.80
C ASN A 528 21.43 11.50 0.66
N LEU A 529 22.34 12.04 1.47
CA LEU A 529 22.12 12.27 2.90
C LEU A 529 21.39 13.59 3.12
N CYS A 530 20.28 13.53 3.85
CA CYS A 530 19.57 14.70 4.35
C CYS A 530 19.64 14.74 5.88
N HIS A 531 19.84 15.93 6.43
CA HIS A 531 19.81 16.19 7.87
C HIS A 531 18.57 16.99 8.23
N ILE A 532 17.89 16.58 9.30
CA ILE A 532 16.82 17.35 9.95
C ILE A 532 17.05 17.44 11.47
N ASP A 533 16.70 18.56 12.08
CA ASP A 533 16.63 18.69 13.54
C ASP A 533 15.44 19.54 14.00
N ALA A 534 15.12 19.44 15.30
CA ALA A 534 13.97 20.10 15.94
C ALA A 534 14.37 21.31 16.81
N ARG A 535 15.43 22.04 16.45
CA ARG A 535 15.75 23.31 17.11
C ARG A 535 14.60 24.31 16.93
N ASN A 536 14.49 25.27 17.84
CA ASN A 536 13.39 26.24 17.90
C ASN A 536 13.49 27.40 16.89
N TYR A 537 14.35 27.30 15.88
CA TYR A 537 14.52 28.29 14.82
C TYR A 537 14.94 27.60 13.50
N ARG A 538 14.64 28.23 12.37
CA ARG A 538 15.07 27.71 11.06
C ARG A 538 16.57 27.88 10.89
N ALA A 539 17.26 26.78 10.57
CA ALA A 539 18.67 26.79 10.18
C ALA A 539 18.84 26.01 8.87
N ARG A 540 19.66 26.51 7.95
CA ARG A 540 19.89 25.91 6.62
C ARG A 540 21.37 25.89 6.30
N TRP A 541 21.89 24.74 5.86
CA TRP A 541 23.29 24.63 5.48
C TRP A 541 23.53 23.60 4.40
N ARG A 542 24.69 23.76 3.74
CA ARG A 542 25.25 22.82 2.78
C ARG A 542 26.70 22.58 3.19
N ASN A 543 27.06 21.33 3.47
CA ASN A 543 28.40 20.93 3.91
C ASN A 543 29.10 19.98 2.94
#